data_AF-A0A7S3HZ36-F1
#
_entry.id   AF-A0A7S3HZ36-F1
#
_cell.length_a   1.000
_cell.length_b   1.000
_cell.length_c   1.000
_cell.angle_alpha   90.00
_cell.angle_beta   90.00
_cell.angle_gamma   90.00
#
_symmetry.space_group_name_H-M   'P 1'
#
loop_
_entity.id
_entity.type
_entity.pdbx_description
1 polymer ?
#
loop_
_entity_poly.entity_id
_entity_poly.type
_entity_poly.pdbx_seq_one_letter_code
_entity_poly.pdbx_strand_id
1 'polypeptide(L)'
;SHSVGAHLPPIKVIIADGEKNEDVVIKVSDEGGGIPRSHMPRIFSYLFTTATPAFDAGSSIFSSAGDHDRESPLAGLGYGLPISRTYARYFGGDLNIMSM
;
A
#
# COMPACT_ATOMS: atom_id res chain seq x y z
N SER A 1 -16.51 8.71 5.28
CA SER A 1 -17.16 7.46 4.82
C SER A 1 -17.96 7.77 3.58
N HIS A 2 -17.50 7.33 2.41
CA HIS A 2 -18.25 7.52 1.16
C HIS A 2 -19.36 6.48 1.08
N SER A 3 -20.58 6.90 0.75
CA SER A 3 -21.71 6.00 0.51
C SER A 3 -21.54 5.28 -0.83
N VAL A 4 -22.07 4.07 -0.90
CA VAL A 4 -22.14 3.27 -2.13
C VAL A 4 -22.94 4.06 -3.16
N GLY A 5 -22.29 4.54 -4.23
CA GLY A 5 -22.88 5.36 -5.29
C GLY A 5 -22.32 6.77 -5.44
N ALA A 6 -21.46 7.23 -4.51
CA ALA A 6 -20.74 8.49 -4.66
C ALA A 6 -19.51 8.33 -5.58
N HIS A 7 -19.27 9.30 -6.46
CA HIS A 7 -18.03 9.37 -7.24
C HIS A 7 -16.84 9.42 -6.26
N LEU A 8 -15.99 8.40 -6.28
CA LEU A 8 -14.83 8.33 -5.40
C LEU A 8 -13.84 9.46 -5.77
N PRO A 9 -13.21 10.11 -4.78
CA PRO A 9 -12.16 11.08 -5.07
C PRO A 9 -11.02 10.42 -5.84
N PRO A 10 -10.46 11.08 -6.86
CA PRO A 10 -9.38 10.50 -7.67
C PRO A 10 -8.10 10.38 -6.84
N ILE A 11 -7.34 9.32 -7.10
CA ILE A 11 -5.96 9.20 -6.62
C ILE A 11 -5.09 10.19 -7.40
N LYS A 12 -4.37 11.05 -6.68
CA LYS A 12 -3.48 12.05 -7.27
C LYS A 12 -2.06 11.52 -7.24
N VAL A 13 -1.43 11.42 -8.41
CA VAL A 13 -0.02 11.03 -8.55
C VAL A 13 0.77 12.24 -9.05
N ILE A 14 1.83 12.59 -8.33
CA ILE A 14 2.75 13.67 -8.69
C ILE A 14 4.14 13.05 -8.85
N ILE A 15 4.76 13.30 -10.00
CA ILE A 15 6.14 12.91 -10.29
C ILE A 15 6.95 14.19 -10.27
N ALA A 16 7.99 14.22 -9.45
CA ALA A 16 8.90 15.35 -9.33
C ALA A 16 10.34 14.87 -9.47
N ASP A 17 11.17 15.74 -10.03
CA ASP A 17 12.61 15.55 -10.19
C ASP A 17 13.32 16.54 -9.28
N GLY A 18 14.35 16.06 -8.58
CA GLY A 18 15.17 16.83 -7.66
C GLY A 18 16.15 17.72 -8.38
N GLU A 19 16.82 18.61 -7.65
CA GLU A 19 17.90 19.41 -8.23
C GLU A 19 19.00 18.46 -8.76
N LYS A 20 19.50 18.72 -9.96
CA LYS A 20 20.57 17.91 -10.62
C LYS A 20 20.26 16.41 -10.75
N ASN A 21 18.97 16.02 -10.75
CA ASN A 21 18.52 14.62 -10.84
C ASN A 21 19.03 13.76 -9.67
N GLU A 22 19.24 14.38 -8.49
CA GLU A 22 19.70 13.69 -7.28
C GLU A 22 18.59 12.79 -6.70
N ASP A 23 17.33 13.19 -6.88
CA ASP A 23 16.15 12.49 -6.37
C ASP A 23 15.05 12.41 -7.45
N VAL A 24 14.31 11.31 -7.48
CA VAL A 24 13.02 11.21 -8.19
C VAL A 24 11.94 10.86 -7.18
N VAL A 25 10.91 11.70 -7.08
CA VAL A 25 9.83 11.54 -6.10
C VAL A 25 8.53 11.21 -6.82
N ILE A 26 7.93 10.07 -6.46
CA ILE A 26 6.58 9.70 -6.85
C ILE A 26 5.69 9.84 -5.60
N LYS A 27 4.88 10.89 -5.56
CA LYS A 27 3.91 11.09 -4.48
C LYS A 27 2.53 10.62 -4.91
N VAL A 28 2.02 9.61 -4.21
CA VAL A 28 0.65 9.11 -4.35
C VAL A 28 -0.19 9.66 -3.20
N SER A 29 -1.34 10.23 -3.50
CA SER A 29 -2.25 10.81 -2.49
C SER A 29 -3.69 10.34 -2.73
N ASP A 30 -4.32 9.87 -1.66
CA ASP A 30 -5.71 9.43 -1.62
C ASP A 30 -6.52 10.23 -0.60
N GLU A 31 -7.85 10.08 -0.66
CA GLU A 31 -8.80 10.65 0.30
C GLU A 31 -9.58 9.51 1.02
N GLY A 32 -8.90 8.40 1.29
CA GLY A 32 -9.45 7.17 1.87
C GLY A 32 -9.69 7.21 3.39
N GLY A 33 -9.50 8.38 4.03
CA GLY A 33 -9.73 8.58 5.46
C GLY A 33 -8.50 8.36 6.36
N GLY A 34 -7.35 7.99 5.78
CA GLY A 34 -6.07 7.95 6.47
C GLY A 34 -5.85 6.74 7.40
N ILE A 35 -4.76 6.81 8.15
CA ILE A 35 -4.27 5.79 9.09
C ILE A 35 -4.36 6.37 10.51
N PRO A 36 -5.04 5.70 11.45
CA PRO A 36 -5.04 6.11 12.85
C PRO A 36 -3.62 6.25 13.41
N ARG A 37 -3.35 7.32 14.15
CA ARG A 37 -2.01 7.59 14.73
C ARG A 37 -1.47 6.44 15.60
N SER A 38 -2.36 5.70 16.26
CA SER A 38 -2.02 4.50 17.04
C SER A 38 -1.44 3.36 16.19
N HIS A 39 -1.71 3.34 14.89
CA HIS A 39 -1.21 2.32 13.95
C HIS A 39 0.11 2.71 13.28
N MET A 40 0.42 4.01 13.19
CA MET A 40 1.63 4.52 12.51
C MET A 40 2.94 3.82 12.92
N PRO A 41 3.20 3.48 14.20
CA PRO A 41 4.43 2.77 14.58
C PRO A 41 4.55 1.36 13.96
N ARG A 42 3.45 0.75 13.51
CA ARG A 42 3.37 -0.65 13.06
C ARG A 42 3.17 -0.82 11.56
N ILE A 43 2.90 0.24 10.80
CA ILE A 43 2.56 0.12 9.35
C ILE A 43 3.67 -0.52 8.51
N PHE A 44 4.92 -0.46 8.97
CA PHE A 44 6.07 -1.11 8.33
C PHE A 44 6.46 -2.44 8.99
N SER A 45 5.71 -2.92 10.00
CA SER A 45 5.94 -4.24 10.57
C SER A 45 5.42 -5.31 9.62
N TYR A 46 6.22 -6.34 9.36
CA TYR A 46 5.75 -7.52 8.61
C TYR A 46 4.53 -8.13 9.29
N LEU A 47 3.57 -8.58 8.48
CA LEU A 47 2.30 -9.20 8.88
C LEU A 47 1.33 -8.26 9.64
N PHE A 48 1.67 -6.99 9.83
CA PHE A 48 0.71 -6.02 10.35
C PHE A 48 -0.35 -5.72 9.29
N THR A 49 -1.62 -5.89 9.65
CA THR A 49 -2.77 -5.65 8.77
C THR A 49 -3.96 -5.16 9.58
N THR A 50 -4.78 -4.30 8.98
CA THR A 50 -6.10 -3.92 9.51
C THR A 50 -7.24 -4.55 8.72
N ALA A 51 -6.94 -5.23 7.62
CA ALA A 51 -7.93 -6.01 6.90
C ALA A 51 -8.42 -7.11 7.85
N THR A 52 -9.74 -7.26 7.97
CA THR A 52 -10.30 -8.46 8.58
C THR A 52 -9.74 -9.64 7.82
N PRO A 53 -9.23 -10.67 8.51
CA PRO A 53 -8.76 -11.84 7.82
C PRO A 53 -9.89 -12.42 6.98
N ALA A 54 -9.79 -12.28 5.65
CA ALA A 54 -10.45 -13.17 4.72
C ALA A 54 -9.74 -14.53 4.72
N PHE A 55 -9.33 -15.01 5.91
CA PHE A 55 -8.94 -16.40 6.13
C PHE A 55 -10.20 -17.27 6.16
N ASP A 56 -11.16 -17.04 5.25
CA ASP A 56 -12.13 -18.05 4.89
C ASP A 56 -11.39 -19.05 4.00
N ALA A 57 -10.78 -20.03 4.67
CA ALA A 57 -10.70 -21.46 4.36
C ALA A 57 -10.74 -21.96 2.89
N GLY A 58 -10.32 -21.20 1.87
CA GLY A 58 -10.43 -21.64 0.48
C GLY A 58 -9.70 -20.84 -0.59
N SER A 59 -9.30 -19.58 -0.32
CA SER A 59 -8.42 -18.83 -1.23
C SER A 59 -7.00 -19.40 -1.14
N SER A 60 -6.64 -20.26 -2.09
CA SER A 60 -5.30 -20.81 -2.22
C SER A 60 -4.29 -19.70 -2.51
N ILE A 61 -3.74 -19.10 -1.46
CA ILE A 61 -2.62 -18.13 -1.51
C ILE A 61 -1.42 -18.71 -2.31
N PHE A 62 -1.38 -20.03 -2.50
CA PHE A 62 -0.33 -20.75 -3.23
C PHE A 62 -0.87 -21.62 -4.39
N SER A 63 -2.02 -21.32 -5.01
CA SER A 63 -2.40 -22.03 -6.23
C SER A 63 -1.43 -21.68 -7.34
N SER A 64 -0.64 -22.67 -7.76
CA SER A 64 0.41 -22.62 -8.79
C SER A 64 -0.08 -22.35 -10.22
N ALA A 65 -1.11 -21.52 -10.41
CA ALA A 65 -1.72 -21.25 -11.70
C ALA A 65 -1.91 -19.74 -11.88
N GLY A 66 -1.06 -19.13 -12.72
CA GLY A 66 -1.32 -17.83 -13.35
C GLY A 66 -1.35 -16.62 -12.42
N ASP A 67 -0.23 -15.92 -12.34
CA ASP A 67 0.11 -14.77 -11.48
C ASP A 67 -0.82 -13.52 -11.56
N HIS A 68 -1.99 -13.58 -12.20
CA HIS A 68 -2.90 -12.43 -12.36
C HIS A 68 -4.42 -12.78 -12.42
N ASP A 69 -4.84 -14.01 -12.12
CA ASP A 69 -6.27 -14.35 -12.13
C ASP A 69 -7.00 -13.93 -10.83
N ARG A 70 -7.49 -12.69 -10.85
CA ARG A 70 -8.76 -12.16 -10.27
C ARG A 70 -9.18 -12.45 -8.82
N GLU A 71 -8.52 -13.29 -8.03
CA GLU A 71 -9.02 -13.69 -6.69
C GLU A 71 -8.01 -13.54 -5.54
N SER A 72 -6.84 -12.92 -5.77
CA SER A 72 -5.95 -12.57 -4.67
C SER A 72 -6.52 -11.39 -3.89
N PRO A 73 -6.70 -11.50 -2.56
CA PRO A 73 -7.21 -10.39 -1.75
C PRO A 73 -6.26 -9.20 -1.83
N LEU A 74 -6.81 -8.02 -2.13
CA LEU A 74 -6.03 -6.77 -2.29
C LEU A 74 -5.22 -6.40 -1.04
N ALA A 75 -5.68 -6.81 0.14
CA ALA A 75 -5.02 -6.60 1.43
C ALA A 75 -5.24 -7.81 2.35
N GLY A 76 -4.37 -7.98 3.34
CA GLY A 76 -4.56 -9.01 4.38
C GLY A 76 -3.27 -9.64 4.89
N LEU A 77 -2.26 -9.81 4.02
CA LEU A 77 -1.03 -10.51 4.39
C LEU A 77 0.01 -9.62 5.10
N GLY A 78 -0.13 -8.30 5.00
CA GLY A 78 0.68 -7.36 5.78
C GLY A 78 2.16 -7.28 5.39
N TYR A 79 2.56 -7.71 4.19
CA TYR A 79 3.94 -7.60 3.70
C TYR A 79 4.18 -6.49 2.68
N GLY A 80 3.13 -5.89 2.10
CA GLY A 80 3.25 -4.94 0.98
C GLY A 80 4.09 -3.70 1.32
N LEU A 81 3.76 -3.00 2.40
CA LEU A 81 4.49 -1.81 2.85
C LEU A 81 5.96 -2.08 3.23
N PRO A 82 6.28 -3.07 4.09
CA PRO A 82 7.67 -3.36 4.42
C PRO A 82 8.51 -3.79 3.20
N ILE A 83 7.95 -4.59 2.28
CA ILE A 83 8.65 -5.00 1.05
C ILE A 83 8.88 -3.80 0.14
N SER A 84 7.87 -2.96 -0.10
CA SER A 84 7.99 -1.78 -0.96
C SER A 84 9.06 -0.81 -0.45
N ARG A 85 9.14 -0.59 0.87
CA ARG A 85 10.19 0.23 1.47
C ARG A 85 11.57 -0.40 1.34
N THR A 86 11.66 -1.73 1.45
CA THR A 86 12.91 -2.48 1.24
C THR A 86 13.42 -2.29 -0.20
N TYR A 87 12.52 -2.37 -1.20
CA TYR A 87 12.87 -2.09 -2.60
C TYR A 87 13.35 -0.66 -2.82
N ALA A 88 12.66 0.34 -2.25
CA ALA A 88 13.08 1.74 -2.37
C ALA A 88 14.49 1.97 -1.77
N ARG A 89 14.76 1.36 -0.61
CA ARG A 89 16.05 1.47 0.09
C ARG A 89 17.18 0.70 -0.57
N TYR A 90 16.87 -0.37 -1.31
CA TYR A 90 17.89 -1.19 -1.97
C TYR A 90 18.77 -0.38 -2.94
N PHE A 91 18.19 0.63 -3.60
CA PHE A 91 18.91 1.56 -4.49
C PHE A 91 19.19 2.93 -3.84
N GLY A 92 19.14 3.04 -2.51
CA GLY A 92 19.51 4.25 -1.78
C GLY A 92 18.40 5.29 -1.59
N GLY A 93 17.16 4.99 -1.98
CA GLY A 93 15.99 5.84 -1.71
C GLY A 93 15.28 5.51 -0.38
N ASP A 94 14.05 5.98 -0.22
CA ASP A 94 13.16 5.56 0.88
C ASP A 94 11.68 5.64 0.47
N LEU A 95 10.80 4.98 1.23
CA LEU A 95 9.35 5.11 1.14
C LEU A 95 8.82 5.69 2.45
N ASN A 96 8.20 6.86 2.36
CA ASN A 96 7.60 7.56 3.50
C ASN A 96 6.08 7.63 3.36
N ILE A 97 5.37 7.54 4.49
CA ILE A 97 3.91 7.65 4.56
C ILE A 97 3.55 8.82 5.48
N MET A 98 2.68 9.69 4.98
CA MET A 98 2.10 10.79 5.75
C MET A 98 0.58 10.63 5.70
N SER A 99 -0.02 10.36 6.86
CA SER A 99 -1.48 10.38 7.01
C SER A 99 -1.92 11.64 7.73
N MET A 100 -3.03 12.20 7.28
CA MET A 100 -3.77 13.24 7.99
C MET A 100 -4.66 12.63 9.08
#